data_AF-A0A1H9NT21-F1
#
_entry.id   AF-A0A1H9NT21-F1
#
_cell.length_a   1.000
_cell.length_b   1.000
_cell.length_c   1.000
_cell.angle_alpha   90.00
_cell.angle_beta   90.00
_cell.angle_gamma   90.00
#
_symmetry.space_group_name_H-M   'P 1'
#
loop_
_entity.id
_entity.type
_entity.pdbx_description
1 polymer ?
#
loop_
_entity_poly.entity_id
_entity_poly.type
_entity_poly.pdbx_seq_one_letter_code
_entity_poly.pdbx_strand_id
1 'polypeptide(L)'
;MVTLGKRLLFEHVFEEDGLTIDDYILSIEKTIGLRLGSALIEATFNREFPLSEEEFIEKWVSKFETSISDKIVAGYKDGYKILNAYSSLKVTECILSRDEEKVDEQPDEETELLLLKAYLRLNNSQKEKEDLCIPKFDDDPNLDNIEKQIAFMISISYSDYDYSNYDIRVVLSSQIYKITKFFKYLENNNLSEHIEVFCVKYGIDNWREWLKKFYAFILPLIEKEYRGTHYDLLLDEKSEDYIKNKLFIEALTINEADDHVLPDFINMRSNPLVKINENTYQVIYKLFAVEKTFKSVTFEFSLDVNNKVSKENKIKNFRSEFCGNFSENIILYDVMKDAFPKRMIHLSGQDFLNAGHSGEPDYYIRFKNKVFLIESKDVVLRGDIKQSRNYYDISPALARKLWYEDKATKTVSRSVRQLGQMILSFTNKEYHHLDSDCKEENCRIYPIIIVNDRQFDSLGVNALIQEWWKTEIVESGVDNLKNIITPPVIINIDGLISFQDLLKRREVKIESIIESYWHHVNMTNFKARSMQEVIARRTQSFISFGDYLNSYIAEKGKWGIPSFLIPYGSEVFDTDA
;
A
#
# COMPACT_ATOMS: atom_id res chain seq x y z
N MET A 1 7.64 7.88 12.35
CA MET A 1 6.81 8.56 13.37
C MET A 1 5.70 9.30 12.63
N VAL A 2 4.44 8.89 12.78
CA VAL A 2 3.30 9.57 12.13
C VAL A 2 3.10 10.92 12.81
N THR A 3 3.41 12.01 12.10
CA THR A 3 3.10 13.37 12.54
C THR A 3 1.84 13.84 11.83
N LEU A 4 0.74 13.91 12.57
CA LEU A 4 -0.48 14.59 12.14
C LEU A 4 -0.21 16.11 12.19
N GLY A 5 0.33 16.64 11.10
CA GLY A 5 0.56 18.08 10.94
C GLY A 5 -0.67 18.75 10.32
N LYS A 6 -0.97 19.99 10.72
CA LYS A 6 -1.95 20.81 10.01
C LYS A 6 -1.37 21.18 8.64
N ARG A 7 -2.16 21.16 7.57
CA ARG A 7 -1.68 21.61 6.25
C ARG A 7 -1.70 23.13 6.16
N LEU A 8 -0.64 23.72 5.61
CA LEU A 8 -0.65 25.13 5.20
C LEU A 8 -1.64 25.28 4.03
N LEU A 9 -2.47 26.31 4.08
CA LEU A 9 -3.56 26.58 3.14
C LEU A 9 -3.30 27.87 2.39
N PHE A 10 -4.02 28.07 1.29
CA PHE A 10 -3.84 29.23 0.42
C PHE A 10 -4.04 30.56 1.16
N GLU A 11 -5.13 30.66 1.93
CA GLU A 11 -5.54 31.82 2.71
C GLU A 11 -4.60 32.13 3.90
N HIS A 12 -3.72 31.20 4.28
CA HIS A 12 -2.69 31.49 5.28
C HIS A 12 -1.57 32.36 4.70
N VAL A 13 -1.42 32.39 3.37
CA VAL A 13 -0.31 33.07 2.68
C VAL A 13 -0.82 34.24 1.84
N PHE A 14 -1.88 34.01 1.07
CA PHE A 14 -2.39 34.97 0.09
C PHE A 14 -3.71 35.60 0.55
N GLU A 15 -3.85 36.90 0.28
CA GLU A 15 -5.05 37.69 0.61
C GLU A 15 -5.98 37.88 -0.61
N GLU A 16 -5.57 37.40 -1.78
CA GLU A 16 -6.36 37.44 -3.01
C GLU A 16 -7.41 36.32 -3.04
N ASP A 17 -8.47 36.52 -3.85
CA ASP A 17 -9.34 35.42 -4.24
C ASP A 17 -8.57 34.47 -5.17
N GLY A 18 -8.26 33.27 -4.67
CA GLY A 18 -7.46 32.32 -5.45
C GLY A 18 -8.17 31.83 -6.71
N LEU A 19 -7.40 31.55 -7.76
CA LEU A 19 -7.88 30.88 -8.97
C LEU A 19 -8.12 29.38 -8.73
N THR A 20 -8.62 28.69 -9.75
CA THR A 20 -8.68 27.23 -9.73
C THR A 20 -7.28 26.63 -9.89
N ILE A 21 -7.13 25.34 -9.56
CA ILE A 21 -5.85 24.64 -9.73
C ILE A 21 -5.44 24.64 -11.21
N ASP A 22 -6.38 24.39 -12.11
CA ASP A 22 -6.16 24.35 -13.55
C ASP A 22 -5.70 25.72 -14.08
N ASP A 23 -6.31 26.82 -13.61
CA ASP A 23 -5.91 28.19 -13.95
C ASP A 23 -4.48 28.52 -13.53
N TYR A 24 -4.03 28.05 -12.36
CA TYR A 24 -2.66 28.29 -11.91
C TYR A 24 -1.63 27.52 -12.72
N ILE A 25 -1.94 26.27 -13.10
CA ILE A 25 -1.01 25.45 -13.88
C ILE A 25 -1.06 25.78 -15.38
N LEU A 26 -2.09 26.49 -15.86
CA LEU A 26 -2.25 27.00 -17.24
C LEU A 26 -1.05 27.73 -17.80
N SER A 27 -0.32 28.48 -16.97
CA SER A 27 0.86 29.20 -17.43
C SER A 27 2.18 28.45 -17.22
N ILE A 28 2.14 27.22 -16.69
CA ILE A 28 3.35 26.42 -16.43
C ILE A 28 3.64 25.53 -17.65
N GLU A 29 4.83 25.68 -18.22
CA GLU A 29 5.34 24.78 -19.27
C GLU A 29 5.38 23.34 -18.74
N LYS A 30 4.92 22.39 -19.57
CA LYS A 30 4.66 21.01 -19.14
C LYS A 30 5.93 20.33 -18.61
N THR A 31 7.04 20.39 -19.32
CA THR A 31 8.31 19.74 -18.94
C THR A 31 8.88 20.27 -17.63
N ILE A 32 8.86 21.60 -17.44
CA ILE A 32 9.26 22.30 -16.21
C ILE A 32 8.32 21.89 -15.08
N GLY A 33 7.01 21.94 -15.32
CA GLY A 33 6.00 21.52 -14.35
C GLY A 33 6.20 20.08 -13.90
N LEU A 34 6.52 19.16 -14.82
CA LEU A 34 6.83 17.76 -14.50
C LEU A 34 8.10 17.63 -13.65
N ARG A 35 9.16 18.36 -14.00
CA ARG A 35 10.40 18.38 -13.20
C ARG A 35 10.18 18.94 -11.79
N LEU A 36 9.39 20.01 -11.66
CA LEU A 36 9.03 20.58 -10.36
C LEU A 36 8.12 19.65 -9.57
N GLY A 37 7.13 19.01 -10.22
CA GLY A 37 6.28 17.98 -9.63
C GLY A 37 7.09 16.80 -9.08
N SER A 38 8.03 16.28 -9.87
CA SER A 38 8.99 15.25 -9.46
C SER A 38 9.84 15.69 -8.27
N ALA A 39 10.30 16.95 -8.25
CA ALA A 39 11.05 17.50 -7.12
C ALA A 39 10.20 17.53 -5.84
N LEU A 40 8.92 17.91 -5.93
CA LEU A 40 7.99 17.90 -4.81
C LEU A 40 7.71 16.48 -4.31
N ILE A 41 7.56 15.51 -5.22
CA ILE A 41 7.40 14.08 -4.89
C ILE A 41 8.64 13.59 -4.15
N GLU A 42 9.84 13.81 -4.69
CA GLU A 42 11.10 13.38 -4.05
C GLU A 42 11.29 14.05 -2.68
N ALA A 43 11.04 15.35 -2.55
CA ALA A 43 11.10 16.05 -1.26
C ALA A 43 10.07 15.53 -0.23
N THR A 44 8.93 15.01 -0.70
CA THR A 44 7.87 14.46 0.17
C THR A 44 8.20 13.04 0.66
N PHE A 45 8.74 12.18 -0.21
CA PHE A 45 8.82 10.74 0.06
C PHE A 45 10.25 10.21 0.28
N ASN A 46 11.25 10.86 -0.31
CA ASN A 46 12.61 10.32 -0.30
C ASN A 46 13.33 10.70 0.99
N ARG A 47 13.53 9.71 1.87
CA ARG A 47 14.30 9.89 3.11
C ARG A 47 15.78 10.19 2.89
N GLU A 48 16.28 9.89 1.68
CA GLU A 48 17.65 10.16 1.24
C GLU A 48 17.71 11.40 0.33
N PHE A 49 16.62 12.18 0.25
CA PHE A 49 16.61 13.48 -0.42
C PHE A 49 17.73 14.36 0.15
N PRO A 50 18.47 15.11 -0.69
CA PRO A 50 19.67 15.83 -0.25
C PRO A 50 19.40 16.94 0.77
N LEU A 51 18.14 17.34 0.94
CA LEU A 51 17.71 18.40 1.84
C LEU A 51 16.69 17.84 2.82
N SER A 52 16.66 18.37 4.04
CA SER A 52 15.48 18.18 4.89
C SER A 52 14.25 18.84 4.25
N GLU A 53 13.04 18.44 4.64
CA GLU A 53 11.81 19.11 4.20
C GLU A 53 11.89 20.62 4.48
N GLU A 54 12.38 20.99 5.67
CA GLU A 54 12.58 22.38 6.09
C GLU A 54 13.57 23.11 5.16
N GLU A 55 14.75 22.53 4.89
CA GLU A 55 15.76 23.13 4.01
C GLU A 55 15.26 23.27 2.57
N PHE A 56 14.50 22.28 2.07
CA PHE A 56 13.89 22.35 0.75
C PHE A 56 12.87 23.48 0.68
N ILE A 57 11.98 23.58 1.66
CA ILE A 57 11.00 24.65 1.75
C ILE A 57 11.70 26.00 1.87
N GLU A 58 12.66 26.18 2.76
CA GLU A 58 13.40 27.44 2.91
C GLU A 58 14.03 27.89 1.59
N LYS A 59 14.67 26.97 0.85
CA LYS A 59 15.24 27.27 -0.46
C LYS A 59 14.18 27.59 -1.49
N TRP A 60 13.07 26.85 -1.51
CA TRP A 60 11.97 27.08 -2.44
C TRP A 60 11.36 28.45 -2.20
N VAL A 61 11.03 28.78 -0.95
CA VAL A 61 10.35 30.03 -0.61
C VAL A 61 11.25 31.24 -0.72
N SER A 62 12.56 31.10 -0.51
CA SER A 62 13.53 32.21 -0.63
C SER A 62 13.56 32.90 -1.99
N LYS A 63 12.94 32.29 -3.01
CA LYS A 63 12.79 32.84 -4.35
C LYS A 63 11.66 33.86 -4.46
N PHE A 64 10.70 33.86 -3.53
CA PHE A 64 9.52 34.72 -3.57
C PHE A 64 9.73 36.03 -2.80
N GLU A 65 8.84 37.00 -3.01
CA GLU A 65 8.75 38.21 -2.20
C GLU A 65 8.84 37.92 -0.69
N THR A 66 9.55 38.78 0.05
CA THR A 66 9.79 38.60 1.51
C THR A 66 8.50 38.43 2.30
N SER A 67 7.43 39.14 1.92
CA SER A 67 6.11 39.06 2.56
C SER A 67 5.49 37.65 2.51
N ILE A 68 5.63 36.96 1.37
CA ILE A 68 5.15 35.59 1.14
C ILE A 68 6.04 34.61 1.91
N SER A 69 7.35 34.76 1.76
CA SER A 69 8.36 33.92 2.45
C SER A 69 8.16 33.93 3.96
N ASP A 70 7.99 35.11 4.57
CA ASP A 70 7.81 35.26 6.01
C ASP A 70 6.53 34.58 6.50
N LYS A 71 5.42 34.69 5.77
CA LYS A 71 4.15 34.01 6.11
C LYS A 71 4.31 32.49 6.08
N ILE A 72 5.00 31.95 5.09
CA ILE A 72 5.22 30.51 4.97
C ILE A 72 6.14 29.99 6.08
N VAL A 73 7.25 30.67 6.33
CA VAL A 73 8.19 30.32 7.41
C VAL A 73 7.52 30.43 8.78
N ALA A 74 6.68 31.44 9.01
CA ALA A 74 5.88 31.57 10.22
C ALA A 74 4.90 30.39 10.37
N GLY A 75 4.19 30.02 9.30
CA GLY A 75 3.30 28.85 9.30
C GLY A 75 4.05 27.56 9.65
N TYR A 76 5.25 27.35 9.10
CA TYR A 76 6.07 26.19 9.44
C TYR A 76 6.45 26.16 10.93
N LYS A 77 6.83 27.32 11.50
CA LYS A 77 7.11 27.46 12.94
C LYS A 77 5.88 27.19 13.82
N ASP A 78 4.68 27.48 13.32
CA ASP A 78 3.41 27.15 13.98
C ASP A 78 3.00 25.68 13.82
N GLY A 79 3.83 24.87 13.17
CA GLY A 79 3.64 23.42 12.99
C GLY A 79 2.79 23.05 11.77
N TYR A 80 2.58 23.98 10.83
CA TYR A 80 1.97 23.66 9.55
C TYR A 80 2.97 22.94 8.64
N LYS A 81 2.50 21.89 7.98
CA LYS A 81 3.22 21.22 6.90
C LYS A 81 2.75 21.75 5.55
N ILE A 82 3.68 21.94 4.64
CA ILE A 82 3.38 22.35 3.27
C ILE A 82 3.24 21.10 2.42
N LEU A 83 4.29 20.29 2.38
CA LEU A 83 4.35 19.11 1.53
C LEU A 83 3.54 17.96 2.10
N ASN A 84 2.82 17.28 1.21
CA ASN A 84 2.13 16.04 1.51
C ASN A 84 1.97 15.17 0.25
N ALA A 85 1.79 13.88 0.49
CA ALA A 85 1.78 12.85 -0.53
C ALA A 85 0.74 13.10 -1.63
N TYR A 86 -0.49 13.42 -1.23
CA TYR A 86 -1.59 13.65 -2.17
C TYR A 86 -1.34 14.87 -3.05
N SER A 87 -1.02 16.03 -2.47
CA SER A 87 -0.83 17.26 -3.25
C SER A 87 0.35 17.17 -4.22
N SER A 88 1.46 16.53 -3.81
CA SER A 88 2.62 16.32 -4.69
C SER A 88 2.30 15.45 -5.91
N LEU A 89 1.55 14.36 -5.71
CA LEU A 89 1.10 13.51 -6.82
C LEU A 89 0.02 14.20 -7.67
N LYS A 90 -0.92 14.88 -7.02
CA LYS A 90 -2.08 15.48 -7.70
C LYS A 90 -1.70 16.67 -8.57
N VAL A 91 -0.78 17.53 -8.13
CA VAL A 91 -0.27 18.63 -8.97
C VAL A 91 0.45 18.08 -10.21
N THR A 92 1.23 17.02 -10.05
CA THR A 92 1.92 16.34 -11.15
C THR A 92 0.93 15.72 -12.13
N GLU A 93 -0.14 15.06 -11.64
CA GLU A 93 -1.22 14.52 -12.47
C GLU A 93 -1.96 15.61 -13.26
N CYS A 94 -2.25 16.75 -12.62
CA CYS A 94 -2.89 17.87 -13.30
C CYS A 94 -1.99 18.50 -14.38
N ILE A 95 -0.66 18.52 -14.17
CA ILE A 95 0.29 18.98 -15.19
C ILE A 95 0.37 17.97 -16.35
N LEU A 96 0.36 16.67 -16.05
CA LEU A 96 0.38 15.60 -17.05
C LEU A 96 -0.84 15.63 -17.97
N SER A 97 -2.03 15.91 -17.44
CA SER A 97 -3.30 15.87 -18.17
C SER A 97 -3.55 17.04 -19.12
N ARG A 98 -2.58 17.95 -19.29
CA ARG A 98 -2.69 19.10 -20.18
C ARG A 98 -2.15 18.76 -21.57
N ASP A 99 -2.76 19.36 -22.58
CA ASP A 99 -2.20 19.40 -23.92
C ASP A 99 -0.86 20.13 -23.92
N GLU A 100 0.08 19.72 -24.77
CA GLU A 100 1.36 20.40 -24.91
C GLU A 100 1.15 21.81 -25.48
N GLU A 101 1.37 22.84 -24.65
CA GLU A 101 1.63 24.19 -25.14
C GLU A 101 3.13 24.48 -25.07
N LYS A 102 3.71 24.83 -26.22
CA LYS A 102 5.13 25.20 -26.33
C LYS A 102 5.35 26.59 -25.75
N VAL A 103 6.09 26.65 -24.65
CA VAL A 103 6.88 27.81 -24.27
C VAL A 103 8.23 27.27 -23.80
N ASP A 104 9.34 27.72 -24.36
CA ASP A 104 10.68 27.22 -23.97
C ASP A 104 11.33 28.29 -23.09
N GLU A 105 11.02 28.28 -21.80
CA GLU A 105 11.63 29.18 -20.81
C GLU A 105 12.17 28.35 -19.63
N GLN A 106 13.07 28.92 -18.81
CA GLN A 106 13.45 28.30 -17.53
C GLN A 106 12.36 28.63 -16.50
N PRO A 107 12.16 27.83 -15.43
CA PRO A 107 11.26 28.24 -14.36
C PRO A 107 11.75 29.58 -13.79
N ASP A 108 10.95 30.61 -14.00
CA ASP A 108 11.13 31.89 -13.36
C ASP A 108 10.42 31.90 -11.99
N GLU A 109 10.59 32.98 -11.24
CA GLU A 109 9.94 33.17 -9.95
C GLU A 109 8.41 33.06 -10.06
N GLU A 110 7.84 33.55 -11.16
CA GLU A 110 6.40 33.50 -11.44
C GLU A 110 5.90 32.05 -11.57
N THR A 111 6.61 31.22 -12.33
CA THR A 111 6.29 29.79 -12.51
C THR A 111 6.27 29.04 -11.18
N GLU A 112 7.28 29.24 -10.33
CA GLU A 112 7.34 28.58 -9.02
C GLU A 112 6.28 29.11 -8.05
N LEU A 113 5.92 30.39 -8.14
CA LEU A 113 4.86 30.99 -7.34
C LEU A 113 3.48 30.46 -7.75
N LEU A 114 3.21 30.32 -9.05
CA LEU A 114 1.99 29.70 -9.58
C LEU A 114 1.86 28.25 -9.11
N LEU A 115 2.96 27.48 -9.15
CA LEU A 115 2.98 26.12 -8.64
C LEU A 115 2.67 26.06 -7.14
N LEU A 116 3.27 26.95 -6.33
CA LEU A 116 2.96 27.04 -4.90
C LEU A 116 1.49 27.35 -4.66
N LYS A 117 0.91 28.31 -5.39
CA LYS A 117 -0.52 28.65 -5.29
C LYS A 117 -1.42 27.45 -5.62
N ALA A 118 -1.15 26.74 -6.71
CA ALA A 118 -1.84 25.50 -7.07
C ALA A 118 -1.72 24.42 -5.97
N TYR A 119 -0.52 24.26 -5.41
CA TYR A 119 -0.26 23.29 -4.34
C TYR A 119 -1.05 23.60 -3.06
N LEU A 120 -1.08 24.87 -2.64
CA LEU A 120 -1.85 25.28 -1.46
C LEU A 120 -3.36 25.13 -1.70
N ARG A 121 -3.86 25.39 -2.93
CA ARG A 121 -5.26 25.08 -3.29
C ARG A 121 -5.58 23.59 -3.17
N LEU A 122 -4.67 22.70 -3.55
CA LEU A 122 -4.86 21.26 -3.32
C LEU A 122 -4.93 20.90 -1.83
N ASN A 123 -4.18 21.62 -0.98
CA ASN A 123 -4.28 21.46 0.47
C ASN A 123 -5.65 21.91 1.00
N ASN A 124 -6.21 23.02 0.47
CA ASN A 124 -7.58 23.43 0.75
C ASN A 124 -8.59 22.34 0.36
N SER A 125 -8.53 21.79 -0.86
CA SER A 125 -9.47 20.76 -1.31
C SER A 125 -9.45 19.50 -0.45
N GLN A 126 -8.28 19.12 0.09
CA GLN A 126 -8.20 18.01 1.06
C GLN A 126 -8.91 18.36 2.38
N LYS A 127 -8.67 19.56 2.90
CA LYS A 127 -9.28 20.04 4.14
C LYS A 127 -10.81 20.16 4.00
N GLU A 128 -11.30 20.66 2.88
CA GLU A 128 -12.74 20.77 2.60
C GLU A 128 -13.41 19.39 2.69
N LYS A 129 -12.82 18.35 2.08
CA LYS A 129 -13.34 16.98 2.17
C LYS A 129 -13.39 16.46 3.62
N GLU A 130 -12.36 16.76 4.40
CA GLU A 130 -12.29 16.37 5.81
C GLU A 130 -13.33 17.13 6.67
N ASP A 131 -13.48 18.42 6.44
CA ASP A 131 -14.43 19.29 7.15
C ASP A 131 -15.90 18.94 6.83
N LEU A 132 -16.19 18.27 5.71
CA LEU A 132 -17.53 17.72 5.41
C LEU A 132 -17.93 16.57 6.34
N CYS A 133 -16.96 15.90 6.96
CA CYS A 133 -17.17 14.67 7.75
C CYS A 133 -16.84 14.87 9.23
N ILE A 134 -15.67 15.43 9.56
CA ILE A 134 -15.13 15.46 10.92
C ILE A 134 -16.06 16.13 11.95
N PRO A 135 -16.69 17.29 11.67
CA PRO A 135 -17.59 17.92 12.62
C PRO A 135 -18.79 17.05 13.02
N LYS A 136 -19.19 16.10 12.16
CA LYS A 136 -20.34 15.22 12.41
C LYS A 136 -20.04 14.15 13.46
N PHE A 137 -18.77 13.86 13.75
CA PHE A 137 -18.40 12.81 14.71
C PHE A 137 -18.84 13.13 16.13
N ASP A 138 -18.74 14.40 16.54
CA ASP A 138 -19.13 14.81 17.90
C ASP A 138 -20.64 14.65 18.11
N ASP A 139 -21.44 14.87 17.07
CA ASP A 139 -22.90 14.79 17.09
C ASP A 139 -23.46 13.38 16.77
N ASP A 140 -22.64 12.43 16.33
CA ASP A 140 -23.10 11.08 15.99
C ASP A 140 -23.32 10.22 17.25
N PRO A 141 -24.56 9.84 17.58
CA PRO A 141 -24.85 9.03 18.77
C PRO A 141 -24.42 7.57 18.61
N ASN A 142 -24.09 7.11 17.40
CA ASN A 142 -23.67 5.74 17.14
C ASN A 142 -22.15 5.55 17.27
N LEU A 143 -21.39 6.63 17.49
CA LEU A 143 -19.96 6.57 17.73
C LEU A 143 -19.67 6.89 19.18
N ASP A 144 -19.05 5.95 19.88
CA ASP A 144 -18.48 6.23 21.19
C ASP A 144 -17.17 7.06 21.08
N ASN A 145 -16.56 7.40 22.22
CA ASN A 145 -15.35 8.21 22.23
C ASN A 145 -14.15 7.56 21.50
N ILE A 146 -14.02 6.23 21.50
CA ILE A 146 -12.93 5.56 20.79
C ILE A 146 -13.24 5.47 19.30
N GLU A 147 -14.49 5.20 18.92
CA GLU A 147 -14.95 5.16 17.53
C GLU A 147 -14.83 6.53 16.84
N LYS A 148 -15.12 7.64 17.54
CA LYS A 148 -14.87 9.00 17.02
C LYS A 148 -13.40 9.23 16.70
N GLN A 149 -12.50 8.73 17.54
CA GLN A 149 -11.05 8.85 17.30
C GLN A 149 -10.59 7.95 16.15
N ILE A 150 -11.13 6.74 16.04
CA ILE A 150 -10.90 5.85 14.88
C ILE A 150 -11.38 6.54 13.60
N ALA A 151 -12.59 7.13 13.62
CA ALA A 151 -13.17 7.84 12.50
C ALA A 151 -12.30 9.01 12.04
N PHE A 152 -11.83 9.83 13.00
CA PHE A 152 -10.87 10.90 12.74
C PHE A 152 -9.57 10.37 12.10
N MET A 153 -8.97 9.33 12.67
CA MET A 153 -7.74 8.74 12.14
C MET A 153 -7.91 8.19 10.72
N ILE A 154 -9.02 7.52 10.43
CA ILE A 154 -9.31 6.98 9.10
C ILE A 154 -9.47 8.13 8.10
N SER A 155 -10.25 9.17 8.41
CA SER A 155 -10.49 10.29 7.50
C SER A 155 -9.21 11.00 7.07
N ILE A 156 -8.25 11.18 7.98
CA ILE A 156 -7.03 11.96 7.70
C ILE A 156 -5.88 11.13 7.11
N SER A 157 -5.81 9.83 7.42
CA SER A 157 -4.64 9.01 7.08
C SER A 157 -4.90 7.95 6.04
N TYR A 158 -6.12 7.41 5.93
CA TYR A 158 -6.39 6.26 5.09
C TYR A 158 -6.08 6.56 3.62
N SER A 159 -6.62 7.66 3.08
CA SER A 159 -6.56 7.96 1.63
C SER A 159 -5.17 7.95 1.01
N ASP A 160 -4.14 8.26 1.80
CA ASP A 160 -2.77 8.39 1.31
C ASP A 160 -1.83 7.28 1.79
N TYR A 161 -2.30 6.39 2.65
CA TYR A 161 -1.41 5.54 3.44
C TYR A 161 -0.57 4.59 2.58
N ASP A 162 -1.16 3.93 1.58
CA ASP A 162 -0.45 2.95 0.75
C ASP A 162 0.71 3.55 -0.06
N TYR A 163 0.63 4.82 -0.41
CA TYR A 163 1.65 5.55 -1.18
C TYR A 163 2.50 6.53 -0.39
N SER A 164 2.19 6.75 0.90
CA SER A 164 2.99 7.60 1.80
C SER A 164 3.75 6.83 2.87
N ASN A 165 3.30 5.62 3.20
CA ASN A 165 3.87 4.84 4.27
C ASN A 165 4.31 3.44 3.78
N TYR A 166 5.56 3.36 3.33
CA TYR A 166 6.17 2.14 2.81
C TYR A 166 7.69 2.15 3.02
N ASP A 167 8.30 0.96 2.94
CA ASP A 167 9.75 0.80 2.72
C ASP A 167 9.94 0.24 1.31
N ILE A 168 10.57 1.02 0.42
CA ILE A 168 10.69 0.67 -1.00
C ILE A 168 11.37 -0.69 -1.23
N ARG A 169 12.20 -1.16 -0.29
CA ARG A 169 12.95 -2.41 -0.41
C ARG A 169 12.08 -3.60 0.01
N VAL A 170 11.20 -3.40 1.00
CA VAL A 170 10.11 -4.34 1.32
C VAL A 170 9.18 -4.46 0.12
N VAL A 171 8.78 -3.33 -0.48
CA VAL A 171 7.93 -3.34 -1.70
C VAL A 171 8.63 -4.05 -2.84
N LEU A 172 9.88 -3.70 -3.18
CA LEU A 172 10.57 -4.32 -4.29
C LEU A 172 10.72 -5.83 -4.11
N SER A 173 11.18 -6.28 -2.93
CA SER A 173 11.37 -7.71 -2.69
C SER A 173 10.06 -8.49 -2.73
N SER A 174 8.95 -7.92 -2.24
CA SER A 174 7.63 -8.55 -2.34
C SER A 174 7.13 -8.61 -3.79
N GLN A 175 7.34 -7.55 -4.58
CA GLN A 175 6.96 -7.51 -5.99
C GLN A 175 7.75 -8.54 -6.81
N ILE A 176 9.07 -8.68 -6.59
CA ILE A 176 9.92 -9.70 -7.22
C ILE A 176 9.43 -11.11 -6.87
N TYR A 177 9.12 -11.35 -5.59
CA TYR A 177 8.58 -12.62 -5.14
C TYR A 177 7.28 -12.98 -5.86
N LYS A 178 6.32 -12.06 -5.85
CA LYS A 178 4.97 -12.28 -6.38
C LYS A 178 4.95 -12.39 -7.90
N ILE A 179 5.70 -11.55 -8.63
CA ILE A 179 5.70 -11.60 -10.10
C ILE A 179 6.28 -12.91 -10.63
N THR A 180 7.36 -13.38 -10.02
CA THR A 180 8.01 -14.64 -10.42
C THR A 180 7.06 -15.82 -10.19
N LYS A 181 6.37 -15.84 -9.04
CA LYS A 181 5.33 -16.83 -8.75
C LYS A 181 4.14 -16.71 -9.71
N PHE A 182 3.76 -15.50 -10.10
CA PHE A 182 2.65 -15.26 -11.01
C PHE A 182 2.91 -15.82 -12.40
N PHE A 183 4.05 -15.51 -13.01
CA PHE A 183 4.35 -16.06 -14.33
C PHE A 183 4.51 -17.58 -14.31
N LYS A 184 5.10 -18.16 -13.26
CA LYS A 184 5.11 -19.62 -13.07
C LYS A 184 3.71 -20.21 -12.95
N TYR A 185 2.82 -19.53 -12.23
CA TYR A 185 1.42 -19.94 -12.14
C TYR A 185 0.78 -19.96 -13.52
N LEU A 186 0.99 -18.92 -14.34
CA LEU A 186 0.46 -18.87 -15.70
C LEU A 186 1.03 -20.00 -16.58
N GLU A 187 2.35 -20.24 -16.54
CA GLU A 187 3.01 -21.34 -17.26
C GLU A 187 2.42 -22.71 -16.87
N ASN A 188 2.25 -22.96 -15.56
CA ASN A 188 1.79 -24.25 -15.04
C ASN A 188 0.29 -24.52 -15.26
N ASN A 189 -0.51 -23.49 -15.54
CA ASN A 189 -1.96 -23.60 -15.70
C ASN A 189 -2.42 -23.42 -17.16
N ASN A 190 -1.54 -23.64 -18.14
CA ASN A 190 -1.82 -23.55 -19.58
C ASN A 190 -2.34 -22.16 -20.03
N LEU A 191 -1.87 -21.08 -19.39
CA LEU A 191 -2.24 -19.70 -19.76
C LEU A 191 -1.21 -19.07 -20.70
N SER A 192 -0.68 -19.86 -21.65
CA SER A 192 0.37 -19.42 -22.57
C SER A 192 -0.11 -18.28 -23.48
N GLU A 193 -1.36 -18.31 -23.94
CA GLU A 193 -1.91 -17.23 -24.77
C GLU A 193 -1.95 -15.89 -24.03
N HIS A 194 -2.26 -15.88 -22.72
CA HIS A 194 -2.18 -14.65 -21.93
C HIS A 194 -0.74 -14.13 -21.83
N ILE A 195 0.24 -15.03 -21.66
CA ILE A 195 1.67 -14.66 -21.65
C ILE A 195 2.07 -14.09 -23.01
N GLU A 196 1.65 -14.70 -24.12
CA GLU A 196 1.94 -14.24 -25.48
C GLU A 196 1.36 -12.84 -25.74
N VAL A 197 0.08 -12.62 -25.43
CA VAL A 197 -0.57 -11.30 -25.55
C VAL A 197 0.16 -10.24 -24.73
N PHE A 198 0.58 -10.60 -23.51
CA PHE A 198 1.39 -9.72 -22.66
C PHE A 198 2.75 -9.41 -23.30
N CYS A 199 3.45 -10.41 -23.80
CA CYS A 199 4.78 -10.24 -24.41
C CYS A 199 4.74 -9.37 -25.68
N VAL A 200 3.72 -9.57 -26.53
CA VAL A 200 3.50 -8.77 -27.75
C VAL A 200 3.34 -7.29 -27.42
N LYS A 201 2.61 -6.94 -26.36
CA LYS A 201 2.43 -5.54 -25.94
C LYS A 201 3.75 -4.84 -25.62
N TYR A 202 4.69 -5.56 -25.00
CA TYR A 202 5.97 -5.03 -24.55
C TYR A 202 7.11 -5.22 -25.57
N GLY A 203 6.85 -5.87 -26.71
CA GLY A 203 7.86 -6.13 -27.73
C GLY A 203 8.98 -7.06 -27.24
N ILE A 204 8.64 -8.03 -26.40
CA ILE A 204 9.57 -8.99 -25.76
C ILE A 204 9.25 -10.42 -26.16
N ASP A 205 10.23 -11.30 -26.04
CA ASP A 205 10.11 -12.69 -26.48
C ASP A 205 9.48 -13.59 -25.39
N ASN A 206 9.67 -13.25 -24.11
CA ASN A 206 9.11 -13.98 -22.97
C ASN A 206 9.10 -13.14 -21.68
N TRP A 207 8.38 -13.60 -20.66
CA TRP A 207 8.27 -12.88 -19.39
C TRP A 207 9.59 -12.77 -18.60
N ARG A 208 10.58 -13.65 -18.81
CA ARG A 208 11.90 -13.51 -18.17
C ARG A 208 12.64 -12.32 -18.76
N GLU A 209 12.54 -12.10 -20.08
CA GLU A 209 13.05 -10.89 -20.72
C GLU A 209 12.36 -9.63 -20.19
N TRP A 210 11.03 -9.68 -19.95
CA TRP A 210 10.32 -8.59 -19.28
C TRP A 210 10.96 -8.24 -17.94
N LEU A 211 11.20 -9.23 -17.09
CA LEU A 211 11.82 -9.02 -15.78
C LEU A 211 13.26 -8.50 -15.89
N LYS A 212 14.06 -9.05 -16.80
CA LYS A 212 15.43 -8.58 -17.06
C LYS A 212 15.42 -7.08 -17.41
N LYS A 213 14.60 -6.68 -18.39
CA LYS A 213 14.48 -5.27 -18.82
C LYS A 213 13.93 -4.39 -17.70
N PHE A 214 12.93 -4.86 -16.94
CA PHE A 214 12.34 -4.09 -15.87
C PHE A 214 13.31 -3.87 -14.70
N TYR A 215 14.01 -4.92 -14.25
CA TYR A 215 15.00 -4.81 -13.17
C TYR A 215 16.20 -3.95 -13.56
N ALA A 216 16.60 -3.96 -14.84
CA ALA A 216 17.70 -3.13 -15.33
C ALA A 216 17.48 -1.63 -15.05
N PHE A 217 16.23 -1.16 -15.02
CA PHE A 217 15.94 0.25 -14.72
C PHE A 217 15.43 0.49 -13.28
N ILE A 218 14.78 -0.48 -12.64
CA ILE A 218 14.31 -0.34 -11.25
C ILE A 218 15.44 -0.42 -10.23
N LEU A 219 16.46 -1.25 -10.45
CA LEU A 219 17.54 -1.39 -9.47
C LEU A 219 18.32 -0.09 -9.28
N PRO A 220 18.73 0.65 -10.34
CA PRO A 220 19.37 1.96 -10.16
C PRO A 220 18.47 3.00 -9.46
N LEU A 221 17.15 2.93 -9.62
CA LEU A 221 16.18 3.84 -8.97
C LEU A 221 16.17 3.74 -7.45
N ILE A 222 16.54 2.58 -6.90
CA ILE A 222 16.53 2.29 -5.47
C ILE A 222 17.93 2.26 -4.85
N GLU A 223 18.97 2.55 -5.62
CA GLU A 223 20.34 2.66 -5.12
C GLU A 223 20.49 3.93 -4.26
N LYS A 224 21.15 3.77 -3.11
CA LYS A 224 21.25 4.79 -2.05
C LYS A 224 22.01 6.06 -2.44
N GLU A 225 22.70 6.05 -3.57
CA GLU A 225 23.56 7.16 -4.00
C GLU A 225 22.79 8.20 -4.82
N TYR A 226 21.56 7.91 -5.21
CA TYR A 226 20.76 8.84 -5.99
C TYR A 226 20.21 9.99 -5.13
N ARG A 227 20.72 11.20 -5.37
CA ARG A 227 20.34 12.45 -4.66
C ARG A 227 19.74 13.52 -5.58
N GLY A 228 19.16 13.12 -6.71
CA GLY A 228 18.55 14.05 -7.66
C GLY A 228 17.11 14.44 -7.29
N THR A 229 16.59 15.47 -7.97
CA THR A 229 15.19 15.92 -7.85
C THR A 229 14.24 15.21 -8.81
N HIS A 230 14.76 14.50 -9.81
CA HIS A 230 14.00 13.77 -10.82
C HIS A 230 14.89 12.74 -11.52
N TYR A 231 14.35 11.56 -11.82
CA TYR A 231 15.11 10.49 -12.42
C TYR A 231 14.76 10.32 -13.90
N ASP A 232 15.76 10.55 -14.76
CA ASP A 232 15.63 10.41 -16.21
C ASP A 232 16.30 9.11 -16.68
N LEU A 233 15.55 8.35 -17.48
CA LEU A 233 16.01 7.21 -18.25
C LEU A 233 16.45 7.70 -19.62
N LEU A 234 17.72 7.47 -19.93
CA LEU A 234 18.33 7.83 -21.21
C LEU A 234 18.50 6.58 -22.07
N LEU A 235 17.89 6.56 -23.26
CA LEU A 235 18.09 5.51 -24.24
C LEU A 235 19.34 5.80 -25.09
N ASP A 236 20.22 4.81 -25.20
CA ASP A 236 21.37 4.87 -26.11
C ASP A 236 20.95 4.44 -27.51
N GLU A 237 20.87 5.41 -28.43
CA GLU A 237 20.56 5.18 -29.86
C GLU A 237 21.56 4.25 -30.55
N LYS A 238 22.78 4.10 -30.01
CA LYS A 238 23.82 3.22 -30.57
C LYS A 238 23.67 1.77 -30.11
N SER A 239 22.78 1.48 -29.16
CA SER A 239 22.51 0.12 -28.70
C SER A 239 21.92 -0.73 -29.83
N GLU A 240 22.40 -1.96 -30.01
CA GLU A 240 21.81 -2.92 -30.94
C GLU A 240 20.34 -3.23 -30.61
N ASP A 241 19.97 -3.09 -29.34
CA ASP A 241 18.61 -3.28 -28.83
C ASP A 241 17.78 -1.97 -28.76
N TYR A 242 18.25 -0.86 -29.34
CA TYR A 242 17.60 0.45 -29.21
C TYR A 242 16.10 0.41 -29.52
N ILE A 243 15.70 -0.21 -30.63
CA ILE A 243 14.28 -0.31 -31.03
C ILE A 243 13.46 -1.10 -30.00
N LYS A 244 13.97 -2.25 -29.53
CA LYS A 244 13.30 -3.08 -28.51
C LYS A 244 13.19 -2.35 -27.18
N ASN A 245 14.27 -1.68 -26.75
CA ASN A 245 14.30 -0.91 -25.50
C ASN A 245 13.33 0.27 -25.55
N LYS A 246 13.26 0.96 -26.70
CA LYS A 246 12.32 2.05 -26.91
C LYS A 246 10.88 1.57 -26.83
N LEU A 247 10.51 0.52 -27.56
CA LEU A 247 9.16 -0.07 -27.50
C LEU A 247 8.78 -0.46 -26.07
N PHE A 248 9.70 -1.08 -25.33
CA PHE A 248 9.47 -1.47 -23.94
C PHE A 248 9.22 -0.27 -23.02
N ILE A 249 10.04 0.78 -23.12
CA ILE A 249 9.90 1.99 -22.30
C ILE A 249 8.65 2.80 -22.69
N GLU A 250 8.34 2.90 -23.99
CA GLU A 250 7.10 3.56 -24.45
C GLU A 250 5.85 2.83 -23.96
N ALA A 251 5.88 1.49 -23.86
CA ALA A 251 4.79 0.70 -23.27
C ALA A 251 4.62 0.89 -21.74
N LEU A 252 5.54 1.60 -21.08
CA LEU A 252 5.47 2.00 -19.67
C LEU A 252 5.19 3.50 -19.49
N THR A 253 5.02 4.23 -20.59
CA THR A 253 4.87 5.69 -20.60
C THR A 253 3.40 6.09 -20.69
N ILE A 254 3.01 7.16 -19.97
CA ILE A 254 1.66 7.74 -20.08
C ILE A 254 1.45 8.24 -21.51
N ASN A 255 0.32 7.86 -22.12
CA ASN A 255 -0.02 8.35 -23.45
C ASN A 255 -0.80 9.66 -23.36
N GLU A 256 -0.54 10.58 -24.28
CA GLU A 256 -1.24 11.87 -24.37
C GLU A 256 -2.75 11.73 -24.56
N ALA A 257 -3.22 10.62 -25.13
CA ALA A 257 -4.64 10.34 -25.36
C ALA A 257 -5.38 9.76 -24.12
N ASP A 258 -4.72 9.66 -22.96
CA ASP A 258 -5.36 9.25 -21.70
C ASP A 258 -6.10 10.45 -21.08
N ASP A 259 -7.09 11.00 -21.79
CA ASP A 259 -7.81 12.27 -21.51
C ASP A 259 -8.68 12.26 -20.22
N HIS A 260 -8.62 11.20 -19.42
CA HIS A 260 -9.45 11.03 -18.23
C HIS A 260 -8.60 10.94 -16.98
N VAL A 261 -8.71 11.96 -16.13
CA VAL A 261 -8.20 11.94 -14.76
C VAL A 261 -8.97 10.88 -13.97
N LEU A 262 -8.35 9.73 -13.78
CA LEU A 262 -8.90 8.61 -13.02
C LEU A 262 -8.58 8.75 -11.52
N PRO A 263 -9.47 8.29 -10.61
CA PRO A 263 -9.19 8.32 -9.18
C PRO A 263 -8.03 7.40 -8.82
N ASP A 264 -7.42 7.63 -7.66
CA ASP A 264 -6.27 6.87 -7.13
C ASP A 264 -5.04 6.84 -8.04
N PHE A 265 -4.86 7.88 -8.85
CA PHE A 265 -3.69 8.06 -9.71
C PHE A 265 -3.48 6.90 -10.69
N ILE A 266 -4.57 6.29 -11.18
CA ILE A 266 -4.52 5.06 -12.00
C ILE A 266 -3.62 5.24 -13.23
N ASN A 267 -3.61 6.40 -13.88
CA ASN A 267 -2.78 6.65 -15.07
C ASN A 267 -1.28 6.56 -14.70
N MET A 268 -0.85 7.30 -13.67
CA MET A 268 0.53 7.28 -13.17
C MET A 268 0.96 5.93 -12.58
N ARG A 269 0.03 5.15 -12.01
CA ARG A 269 0.30 3.79 -11.50
C ARG A 269 0.40 2.74 -12.60
N SER A 270 -0.38 2.90 -13.67
CA SER A 270 -0.42 1.95 -14.79
C SER A 270 0.78 2.13 -15.72
N ASN A 271 1.19 3.39 -15.90
CA ASN A 271 2.30 3.83 -16.73
C ASN A 271 3.17 4.82 -15.92
N PRO A 272 4.21 4.35 -15.23
CA PRO A 272 4.98 5.16 -14.28
C PRO A 272 6.01 6.11 -14.92
N LEU A 273 6.07 6.17 -16.25
CA LEU A 273 7.00 7.01 -16.99
C LEU A 273 6.27 8.12 -17.76
N VAL A 274 6.97 9.22 -18.01
CA VAL A 274 6.55 10.28 -18.94
C VAL A 274 7.66 10.56 -19.95
N LYS A 275 7.32 10.74 -21.23
CA LYS A 275 8.28 11.10 -22.27
C LYS A 275 8.63 12.59 -22.13
N ILE A 276 9.91 12.90 -22.02
CA ILE A 276 10.41 14.29 -21.96
C ILE A 276 10.87 14.74 -23.35
N ASN A 277 11.56 13.85 -24.07
CA ASN A 277 11.92 14.02 -25.46
C ASN A 277 12.16 12.64 -26.07
N GLU A 278 12.66 12.59 -27.31
CA GLU A 278 12.72 11.36 -28.10
C GLU A 278 13.41 10.17 -27.41
N ASN A 279 14.43 10.41 -26.57
CA ASN A 279 15.21 9.36 -25.90
C ASN A 279 15.30 9.54 -24.38
N THR A 280 14.53 10.47 -23.83
CA THR A 280 14.56 10.79 -22.39
C THR A 280 13.18 10.57 -21.81
N TYR A 281 13.10 9.69 -20.81
CA TYR A 281 11.87 9.34 -20.13
C TYR A 281 12.04 9.56 -18.63
N GLN A 282 11.15 10.32 -18.02
CA GLN A 282 11.22 10.59 -16.59
C GLN A 282 10.37 9.60 -15.81
N VAL A 283 10.91 9.13 -14.69
CA VAL A 283 10.16 8.33 -13.72
C VAL A 283 9.35 9.28 -12.84
N ILE A 284 8.03 9.14 -12.86
CA ILE A 284 7.12 10.04 -12.14
C ILE A 284 7.24 9.84 -10.62
N TYR A 285 7.18 8.58 -10.19
CA TYR A 285 7.28 8.23 -8.78
C TYR A 285 7.85 6.82 -8.62
N LYS A 286 8.95 6.70 -7.86
CA LYS A 286 9.67 5.44 -7.60
C LYS A 286 8.77 4.32 -7.12
N LEU A 287 7.83 4.61 -6.23
CA LEU A 287 6.91 3.59 -5.73
C LEU A 287 6.03 3.02 -6.84
N PHE A 288 5.44 3.88 -7.69
CA PHE A 288 4.59 3.44 -8.80
C PHE A 288 5.39 2.65 -9.83
N ALA A 289 6.64 3.05 -10.09
CA ALA A 289 7.56 2.28 -10.92
C ALA A 289 7.80 0.87 -10.33
N VAL A 290 8.07 0.74 -9.04
CA VAL A 290 8.25 -0.59 -8.41
C VAL A 290 6.96 -1.41 -8.41
N GLU A 291 5.81 -0.82 -8.10
CA GLU A 291 4.51 -1.50 -8.06
C GLU A 291 3.99 -1.91 -9.45
N LYS A 292 4.50 -1.30 -10.52
CA LYS A 292 4.22 -1.75 -11.89
C LYS A 292 4.67 -3.19 -12.11
N THR A 293 5.68 -3.68 -11.38
CA THR A 293 6.21 -5.05 -11.50
C THR A 293 5.13 -6.13 -11.37
N PHE A 294 4.32 -6.09 -10.30
CA PHE A 294 3.31 -7.12 -10.03
C PHE A 294 1.92 -6.53 -9.85
N LYS A 295 1.74 -5.51 -9.00
CA LYS A 295 0.40 -4.95 -8.72
C LYS A 295 -0.26 -4.52 -10.04
N SER A 296 0.37 -3.64 -10.81
CA SER A 296 -0.23 -3.16 -12.07
C SER A 296 -0.30 -4.26 -13.14
N VAL A 297 0.68 -5.18 -13.23
CA VAL A 297 0.61 -6.34 -14.13
C VAL A 297 -0.63 -7.19 -13.86
N THR A 298 -0.98 -7.51 -12.61
CA THR A 298 -2.18 -8.32 -12.33
C THR A 298 -3.49 -7.61 -12.72
N PHE A 299 -3.55 -6.28 -12.58
CA PHE A 299 -4.67 -5.48 -13.09
C PHE A 299 -4.73 -5.51 -14.62
N GLU A 300 -3.59 -5.35 -15.27
CA GLU A 300 -3.47 -5.42 -16.72
C GLU A 300 -3.90 -6.78 -17.28
N PHE A 301 -3.52 -7.87 -16.60
CA PHE A 301 -4.00 -9.20 -16.96
C PHE A 301 -5.52 -9.30 -16.86
N SER A 302 -6.09 -8.77 -15.78
CA SER A 302 -7.53 -8.79 -15.53
C SER A 302 -8.35 -7.89 -16.47
N LEU A 303 -7.83 -6.73 -16.86
CA LEU A 303 -8.57 -5.69 -17.57
C LEU A 303 -8.28 -5.65 -19.07
N ASP A 304 -7.10 -6.09 -19.51
CA ASP A 304 -6.64 -5.98 -20.89
C ASP A 304 -6.29 -7.35 -21.49
N VAL A 305 -5.27 -8.04 -20.96
CA VAL A 305 -4.74 -9.29 -21.55
C VAL A 305 -5.84 -10.34 -21.71
N ASN A 306 -6.60 -10.61 -20.63
CA ASN A 306 -7.68 -11.59 -20.65
C ASN A 306 -8.84 -11.21 -21.60
N ASN A 307 -8.93 -9.96 -22.04
CA ASN A 307 -9.91 -9.55 -23.05
C ASN A 307 -9.43 -9.75 -24.49
N LYS A 308 -8.12 -9.91 -24.71
CA LYS A 308 -7.48 -10.05 -26.02
C LYS A 308 -7.16 -11.51 -26.40
N VAL A 309 -7.22 -12.44 -25.45
CA VAL A 309 -7.09 -13.88 -25.72
C VAL A 309 -8.32 -14.43 -26.46
N SER A 310 -8.15 -15.60 -27.07
CA SER A 310 -9.20 -16.40 -27.70
C SER A 310 -10.36 -16.67 -26.74
N LYS A 311 -11.54 -16.89 -27.31
CA LYS A 311 -12.77 -17.08 -26.53
C LYS A 311 -12.67 -18.31 -25.63
N GLU A 312 -11.95 -19.33 -26.07
CA GLU A 312 -11.74 -20.61 -25.39
C GLU A 312 -10.83 -20.45 -24.16
N ASN A 313 -9.82 -19.57 -24.25
CA ASN A 313 -8.87 -19.32 -23.15
C ASN A 313 -9.30 -18.16 -22.24
N LYS A 314 -10.34 -17.41 -22.61
CA LYS A 314 -10.83 -16.29 -21.80
C LYS A 314 -11.38 -16.73 -20.44
N ILE A 315 -10.76 -16.24 -19.37
CA ILE A 315 -11.22 -16.52 -18.00
C ILE A 315 -12.38 -15.59 -17.66
N LYS A 316 -13.57 -16.16 -17.39
CA LYS A 316 -14.79 -15.39 -17.13
C LYS A 316 -14.68 -14.44 -15.93
N ASN A 317 -14.11 -14.92 -14.82
CA ASN A 317 -13.99 -14.18 -13.56
C ASN A 317 -12.53 -14.15 -13.10
N PHE A 318 -11.64 -13.58 -13.92
CA PHE A 318 -10.18 -13.60 -13.69
C PHE A 318 -9.80 -13.28 -12.24
N ARG A 319 -10.40 -12.23 -11.65
CA ARG A 319 -10.13 -11.85 -10.26
C ARG A 319 -10.50 -12.92 -9.24
N SER A 320 -11.66 -13.54 -9.37
CA SER A 320 -12.09 -14.57 -8.41
C SER A 320 -11.19 -15.79 -8.48
N GLU A 321 -10.78 -16.18 -9.69
CA GLU A 321 -9.89 -17.31 -9.92
C GLU A 321 -8.48 -17.01 -9.39
N PHE A 322 -7.98 -15.81 -9.67
CA PHE A 322 -6.70 -15.33 -9.17
C PHE A 322 -6.66 -15.31 -7.63
N CYS A 323 -7.70 -14.81 -6.97
CA CYS A 323 -7.73 -14.75 -5.51
C CYS A 323 -7.59 -16.14 -4.85
N GLY A 324 -8.34 -17.15 -5.31
CA GLY A 324 -8.25 -18.50 -4.74
C GLY A 324 -7.01 -19.27 -5.22
N ASN A 325 -6.83 -19.39 -6.54
CA ASN A 325 -5.82 -20.29 -7.09
C ASN A 325 -4.39 -19.73 -7.00
N PHE A 326 -4.23 -18.41 -6.95
CA PHE A 326 -2.93 -17.78 -6.89
C PHE A 326 -2.67 -17.12 -5.54
N SER A 327 -3.50 -16.16 -5.11
CA SER A 327 -3.22 -15.40 -3.88
C SER A 327 -3.28 -16.29 -2.63
N GLU A 328 -4.22 -17.23 -2.56
CA GLU A 328 -4.31 -18.19 -1.46
C GLU A 328 -3.43 -19.42 -1.71
N ASN A 329 -3.77 -20.25 -2.70
CA ASN A 329 -3.15 -21.58 -2.86
C ASN A 329 -1.64 -21.55 -3.15
N ILE A 330 -1.11 -20.45 -3.67
CA ILE A 330 0.31 -20.28 -3.97
C ILE A 330 0.93 -19.30 -2.99
N ILE A 331 0.51 -18.03 -3.02
CA ILE A 331 1.22 -16.98 -2.26
C ILE A 331 1.08 -17.20 -0.76
N LEU A 332 -0.14 -17.33 -0.22
CA LEU A 332 -0.33 -17.57 1.21
C LEU A 332 0.39 -18.85 1.64
N TYR A 333 0.15 -19.96 0.94
CA TYR A 333 0.66 -21.27 1.37
C TYR A 333 2.19 -21.32 1.34
N ASP A 334 2.83 -20.75 0.32
CA ASP A 334 4.29 -20.68 0.24
C ASP A 334 4.86 -19.76 1.32
N VAL A 335 4.28 -18.57 1.52
CA VAL A 335 4.75 -17.64 2.57
C VAL A 335 4.63 -18.25 3.95
N MET A 336 3.55 -18.99 4.25
CA MET A 336 3.42 -19.69 5.53
C MET A 336 4.48 -20.77 5.71
N LYS A 337 4.78 -21.56 4.67
CA LYS A 337 5.84 -22.59 4.71
C LYS A 337 7.24 -21.97 4.81
N ASP A 338 7.43 -20.80 4.21
CA ASP A 338 8.74 -20.15 4.14
C ASP A 338 9.06 -19.31 5.37
N ALA A 339 8.05 -18.63 5.94
CA ALA A 339 8.20 -17.79 7.12
C ALA A 339 8.15 -18.58 8.44
N PHE A 340 7.60 -19.80 8.47
CA PHE A 340 7.47 -20.57 9.71
C PHE A 340 8.31 -21.86 9.70
N PRO A 341 8.88 -22.27 10.85
CA PRO A 341 9.69 -23.49 10.91
C PRO A 341 8.89 -24.76 10.60
N LYS A 342 9.45 -25.64 9.77
CA LYS A 342 8.89 -26.97 9.42
C LYS A 342 8.49 -27.87 10.60
N ARG A 343 9.03 -27.63 11.80
CA ARG A 343 8.69 -28.37 13.03
C ARG A 343 7.35 -27.94 13.65
N MET A 344 6.75 -26.86 13.17
CA MET A 344 5.39 -26.48 13.53
C MET A 344 4.41 -27.37 12.77
N ILE A 345 3.18 -27.47 13.26
CA ILE A 345 2.09 -28.04 12.47
C ILE A 345 1.63 -27.00 11.47
N HIS A 346 1.42 -27.43 10.23
CA HIS A 346 0.92 -26.63 9.13
C HIS A 346 -0.26 -27.37 8.50
N LEU A 347 -1.43 -26.75 8.48
CA LEU A 347 -2.59 -27.24 7.74
C LEU A 347 -3.10 -26.10 6.87
N SER A 348 -3.16 -26.32 5.57
CA SER A 348 -3.73 -25.40 4.58
C SER A 348 -5.25 -25.52 4.54
N GLY A 349 -5.95 -24.53 3.99
CA GLY A 349 -7.39 -24.63 3.71
C GLY A 349 -7.73 -25.89 2.90
N GLN A 350 -6.87 -26.30 1.95
CA GLN A 350 -7.05 -27.54 1.21
C GLN A 350 -6.99 -28.81 2.08
N ASP A 351 -6.18 -28.82 3.15
CA ASP A 351 -6.12 -29.97 4.07
C ASP A 351 -7.44 -30.14 4.84
N PHE A 352 -8.07 -29.02 5.21
CA PHE A 352 -9.38 -29.02 5.85
C PHE A 352 -10.50 -29.45 4.89
N LEU A 353 -10.50 -28.92 3.66
CA LEU A 353 -11.46 -29.31 2.62
C LEU A 353 -11.38 -30.81 2.32
N ASN A 354 -10.16 -31.36 2.24
CA ASN A 354 -9.94 -32.79 2.04
C ASN A 354 -10.46 -33.65 3.21
N ALA A 355 -10.52 -33.08 4.41
CA ALA A 355 -11.10 -33.71 5.59
C ALA A 355 -12.62 -33.49 5.74
N GLY A 356 -13.25 -32.81 4.78
CA GLY A 356 -14.71 -32.65 4.70
C GLY A 356 -15.29 -31.55 5.59
N HIS A 357 -14.48 -30.56 5.98
CA HIS A 357 -14.96 -29.40 6.73
C HIS A 357 -15.53 -28.33 5.79
N SER A 358 -16.19 -27.34 6.38
CA SER A 358 -16.67 -26.16 5.66
C SER A 358 -16.60 -24.93 6.56
N GLY A 359 -15.92 -23.87 6.12
CA GLY A 359 -15.73 -22.63 6.90
C GLY A 359 -14.40 -22.59 7.67
N GLU A 360 -13.37 -23.22 7.11
CA GLU A 360 -12.09 -23.49 7.77
C GLU A 360 -11.10 -22.35 7.58
N PRO A 361 -10.07 -22.24 8.43
CA PRO A 361 -9.01 -21.27 8.18
C PRO A 361 -8.33 -21.52 6.84
N ASP A 362 -8.07 -20.46 6.08
CA ASP A 362 -7.24 -20.52 4.88
C ASP A 362 -5.84 -21.07 5.21
N TYR A 363 -5.38 -20.84 6.44
CA TYR A 363 -4.22 -21.54 6.98
C TYR A 363 -4.23 -21.68 8.51
N TYR A 364 -3.72 -22.80 9.01
CA TYR A 364 -3.56 -23.12 10.42
C TYR A 364 -2.11 -23.42 10.73
N ILE A 365 -1.57 -22.79 11.78
CA ILE A 365 -0.24 -23.11 12.32
C ILE A 365 -0.36 -23.40 13.81
N ARG A 366 0.27 -24.48 14.27
CA ARG A 366 0.44 -24.73 15.71
C ARG A 366 1.91 -24.92 16.09
N PHE A 367 2.30 -24.24 17.16
CA PHE A 367 3.55 -24.49 17.85
C PHE A 367 3.33 -24.64 19.34
N LYS A 368 3.46 -25.88 19.83
CA LYS A 368 3.13 -26.25 21.22
C LYS A 368 1.67 -25.90 21.53
N ASN A 369 1.43 -24.98 22.45
CA ASN A 369 0.12 -24.50 22.87
C ASN A 369 -0.26 -23.17 22.22
N LYS A 370 0.39 -22.76 21.13
CA LYS A 370 0.09 -21.53 20.39
C LYS A 370 -0.49 -21.89 19.03
N VAL A 371 -1.68 -21.38 18.75
CA VAL A 371 -2.46 -21.66 17.54
C VAL A 371 -2.68 -20.36 16.78
N PHE A 372 -2.29 -20.34 15.52
CA PHE A 372 -2.55 -19.24 14.60
C PHE A 372 -3.66 -19.67 13.65
N LEU A 373 -4.79 -18.96 13.69
CA LEU A 373 -5.91 -19.14 12.77
C LEU A 373 -5.87 -18.00 11.77
N ILE A 374 -5.64 -18.33 10.50
CA ILE A 374 -5.33 -17.33 9.48
C ILE A 374 -6.44 -17.33 8.44
N GLU A 375 -6.99 -16.14 8.21
CA GLU A 375 -7.83 -15.80 7.06
C GLU A 375 -7.01 -14.87 6.14
N SER A 376 -7.01 -15.12 4.85
CA SER A 376 -6.34 -14.32 3.83
C SER A 376 -7.35 -13.58 2.97
N LYS A 377 -7.14 -12.28 2.78
CA LYS A 377 -7.98 -11.43 1.93
C LYS A 377 -7.13 -10.72 0.88
N ASP A 378 -7.41 -11.08 -0.37
CA ASP A 378 -6.98 -10.33 -1.54
C ASP A 378 -8.12 -9.42 -2.00
N VAL A 379 -8.22 -8.27 -1.34
CA VAL A 379 -9.32 -7.31 -1.52
C VAL A 379 -8.79 -5.95 -1.93
N VAL A 380 -9.59 -5.21 -2.68
CA VAL A 380 -9.34 -3.83 -3.09
C VAL A 380 -10.57 -2.97 -2.80
N LEU A 381 -10.35 -1.69 -2.51
CA LEU A 381 -11.40 -0.68 -2.49
C LEU A 381 -11.42 0.08 -3.82
N ARG A 382 -12.56 0.69 -4.13
CA ARG A 382 -12.66 1.58 -5.29
C ARG A 382 -11.88 2.87 -5.02
N GLY A 383 -11.22 3.41 -6.04
CA GLY A 383 -10.38 4.60 -5.93
C GLY A 383 -11.11 5.83 -5.40
N ASP A 384 -12.36 6.04 -5.81
CA ASP A 384 -13.18 7.17 -5.35
C ASP A 384 -13.52 7.08 -3.85
N ILE A 385 -13.81 5.88 -3.34
CA ILE A 385 -14.02 5.65 -1.91
C ILE A 385 -12.71 5.84 -1.14
N LYS A 386 -11.59 5.33 -1.68
CA LYS A 386 -10.28 5.46 -1.05
C LYS A 386 -9.88 6.93 -0.89
N GLN A 387 -10.13 7.77 -1.90
CA GLN A 387 -9.78 9.20 -1.92
C GLN A 387 -10.87 10.13 -1.37
N SER A 388 -11.92 9.59 -0.75
CA SER A 388 -13.03 10.40 -0.23
C SER A 388 -12.65 11.21 1.02
N ARG A 389 -11.67 10.75 1.81
CA ARG A 389 -11.35 11.25 3.17
C ARG A 389 -12.56 11.28 4.11
N ASN A 390 -13.54 10.42 3.84
CA ASN A 390 -14.81 10.37 4.55
C ASN A 390 -14.98 9.02 5.24
N TYR A 391 -14.96 9.03 6.58
CA TYR A 391 -15.17 7.85 7.40
C TYR A 391 -16.47 7.10 7.06
N TYR A 392 -17.56 7.83 6.78
CA TYR A 392 -18.86 7.24 6.46
C TYR A 392 -18.89 6.52 5.11
N ASP A 393 -17.92 6.77 4.23
CA ASP A 393 -17.75 6.02 2.98
C ASP A 393 -16.74 4.88 3.16
N ILE A 394 -15.62 5.16 3.83
CA ILE A 394 -14.49 4.24 3.99
C ILE A 394 -14.84 3.09 4.95
N SER A 395 -15.40 3.37 6.12
CA SER A 395 -15.68 2.35 7.14
C SER A 395 -16.68 1.29 6.66
N PRO A 396 -17.83 1.64 6.05
CA PRO A 396 -18.72 0.63 5.46
C PRO A 396 -18.08 -0.15 4.32
N ALA A 397 -17.20 0.47 3.53
CA ALA A 397 -16.47 -0.22 2.48
C ALA A 397 -15.47 -1.24 3.05
N LEU A 398 -14.75 -0.90 4.11
CA LEU A 398 -13.89 -1.82 4.85
C LEU A 398 -14.70 -2.95 5.50
N ALA A 399 -15.83 -2.64 6.15
CA ALA A 399 -16.71 -3.62 6.79
C ALA A 399 -17.19 -4.69 5.79
N ARG A 400 -17.60 -4.29 4.59
CA ARG A 400 -17.99 -5.22 3.51
C ARG A 400 -16.87 -6.18 3.08
N LYS A 401 -15.59 -5.82 3.30
CA LYS A 401 -14.43 -6.65 2.94
C LYS A 401 -13.93 -7.49 4.11
N LEU A 402 -13.97 -6.96 5.33
CA LEU A 402 -13.29 -7.54 6.49
C LEU A 402 -14.21 -7.97 7.64
N TRP A 403 -15.48 -7.57 7.65
CA TRP A 403 -16.43 -7.90 8.72
C TRP A 403 -17.62 -8.72 8.23
N TYR A 404 -18.56 -8.10 7.51
CA TYR A 404 -19.67 -8.79 6.85
C TYR A 404 -20.25 -7.93 5.72
N GLU A 405 -21.01 -8.56 4.83
CA GLU A 405 -21.72 -7.90 3.73
C GLU A 405 -23.19 -8.35 3.71
N ASP A 406 -24.12 -7.42 3.95
CA ASP A 406 -25.54 -7.68 3.77
C ASP A 406 -25.90 -7.66 2.29
N LYS A 407 -26.34 -8.81 1.77
CA LYS A 407 -26.97 -8.94 0.45
C LYS A 407 -28.47 -9.07 0.64
N ALA A 408 -29.22 -8.73 -0.41
CA ALA A 408 -30.69 -8.74 -0.40
C ALA A 408 -31.32 -10.02 0.17
N THR A 409 -30.63 -11.16 0.07
CA THR A 409 -31.14 -12.47 0.52
C THR A 409 -30.36 -13.09 1.68
N LYS A 410 -29.19 -12.57 2.04
CA LYS A 410 -28.36 -13.12 3.13
C LYS A 410 -27.25 -12.17 3.56
N THR A 411 -26.89 -12.23 4.83
CA THR A 411 -25.63 -11.68 5.33
C THR A 411 -24.49 -12.64 5.02
N VAL A 412 -23.42 -12.13 4.41
CA VAL A 412 -22.21 -12.88 4.09
C VAL A 412 -21.13 -12.53 5.10
N SER A 413 -20.76 -13.49 5.96
CA SER A 413 -19.64 -13.35 6.88
C SER A 413 -18.32 -13.10 6.14
N ARG A 414 -17.50 -12.18 6.66
CA ARG A 414 -16.14 -11.91 6.21
C ARG A 414 -15.17 -12.01 7.40
N SER A 415 -13.89 -11.79 7.15
CA SER A 415 -12.74 -12.12 8.01
C SER A 415 -13.01 -12.15 9.52
N VAL A 416 -13.45 -11.04 10.13
CA VAL A 416 -13.68 -10.95 11.58
C VAL A 416 -14.76 -11.93 12.06
N ARG A 417 -15.88 -12.05 11.34
CA ARG A 417 -16.93 -13.04 11.64
C ARG A 417 -16.44 -14.47 11.40
N GLN A 418 -15.73 -14.69 10.30
CA GLN A 418 -15.17 -16.00 9.96
C GLN A 418 -14.18 -16.47 11.04
N LEU A 419 -13.29 -15.61 11.52
CA LEU A 419 -12.38 -15.91 12.62
C LEU A 419 -13.13 -16.28 13.91
N GLY A 420 -14.22 -15.60 14.24
CA GLY A 420 -15.08 -15.97 15.38
C GLY A 420 -15.62 -17.39 15.25
N GLN A 421 -16.12 -17.76 14.06
CA GLN A 421 -16.61 -19.10 13.76
C GLN A 421 -15.48 -20.15 13.85
N MET A 422 -14.31 -19.86 13.28
CA MET A 422 -13.14 -20.76 13.32
C MET A 422 -12.66 -21.03 14.75
N ILE A 423 -12.72 -20.01 15.62
CA ILE A 423 -12.37 -20.16 17.04
C ILE A 423 -13.35 -21.11 17.72
N LEU A 424 -14.66 -20.96 17.48
CA LEU A 424 -15.67 -21.85 18.02
C LEU A 424 -15.42 -23.30 17.57
N SER A 425 -15.25 -23.52 16.27
CA SER A 425 -14.93 -24.84 15.71
C SER A 425 -13.66 -25.45 16.33
N PHE A 426 -12.60 -24.65 16.47
CA PHE A 426 -11.39 -25.08 17.15
C PHE A 426 -11.67 -25.50 18.61
N THR A 427 -12.36 -24.67 19.39
CA THR A 427 -12.65 -24.99 20.80
C THR A 427 -13.63 -26.14 20.99
N ASN A 428 -14.49 -26.40 20.00
CA ASN A 428 -15.39 -27.54 19.94
C ASN A 428 -14.69 -28.84 19.48
N LYS A 429 -13.36 -28.79 19.27
CA LYS A 429 -12.53 -29.94 18.88
C LYS A 429 -12.85 -30.48 17.49
N GLU A 430 -13.44 -29.67 16.62
CA GLU A 430 -13.75 -30.07 15.24
C GLU A 430 -12.47 -30.36 14.45
N TYR A 431 -11.35 -29.70 14.77
CA TYR A 431 -10.05 -29.90 14.11
C TYR A 431 -9.20 -31.03 14.71
N HIS A 432 -9.68 -31.71 15.77
CA HIS A 432 -8.87 -32.65 16.55
C HIS A 432 -8.35 -33.84 15.74
N HIS A 433 -9.10 -34.30 14.75
CA HIS A 433 -8.68 -35.39 13.86
C HIS A 433 -7.54 -34.98 12.89
N LEU A 434 -7.40 -33.69 12.57
CA LEU A 434 -6.29 -33.16 11.78
C LEU A 434 -5.06 -32.87 12.64
N ASP A 435 -5.26 -32.55 13.93
CA ASP A 435 -4.21 -32.21 14.88
C ASP A 435 -4.45 -32.84 16.26
N SER A 436 -4.34 -34.17 16.31
CA SER A 436 -4.69 -34.97 17.50
C SER A 436 -3.82 -34.71 18.74
N ASP A 437 -2.62 -34.16 18.55
CA ASP A 437 -1.72 -33.76 19.64
C ASP A 437 -2.09 -32.41 20.26
N CYS A 438 -3.05 -31.68 19.67
CA CYS A 438 -3.53 -30.43 20.20
C CYS A 438 -4.39 -30.66 21.46
N LYS A 439 -4.11 -29.87 22.51
CA LYS A 439 -4.95 -29.78 23.71
C LYS A 439 -5.66 -28.43 23.67
N GLU A 440 -6.83 -28.40 23.04
CA GLU A 440 -7.52 -27.16 22.67
C GLU A 440 -7.79 -26.27 23.90
N GLU A 441 -8.15 -26.87 25.04
CA GLU A 441 -8.40 -26.15 26.29
C GLU A 441 -7.18 -25.44 26.90
N ASN A 442 -5.97 -25.80 26.49
CA ASN A 442 -4.71 -25.21 26.98
C ASN A 442 -4.05 -24.28 25.95
N CYS A 443 -4.69 -24.08 24.81
CA CYS A 443 -4.12 -23.30 23.72
C CYS A 443 -4.36 -21.81 23.89
N ARG A 444 -3.37 -21.03 23.48
CA ARG A 444 -3.50 -19.60 23.20
C ARG A 444 -3.71 -19.41 21.71
N ILE A 445 -4.78 -18.70 21.36
CA ILE A 445 -5.25 -18.53 19.99
C ILE A 445 -4.91 -17.12 19.51
N TYR A 446 -4.32 -17.04 18.32
CA TYR A 446 -3.93 -15.81 17.63
C TYR A 446 -4.70 -15.74 16.30
N PRO A 447 -5.84 -15.05 16.26
CA PRO A 447 -6.57 -14.80 15.03
C PRO A 447 -5.81 -13.79 14.17
N ILE A 448 -5.59 -14.11 12.89
CA ILE A 448 -4.81 -13.28 11.97
C ILE A 448 -5.59 -13.09 10.69
N ILE A 449 -5.64 -11.84 10.22
CA ILE A 449 -6.14 -11.49 8.89
C ILE A 449 -4.93 -11.09 8.04
N ILE A 450 -4.59 -11.88 7.04
CA ILE A 450 -3.56 -11.54 6.07
C ILE A 450 -4.18 -10.71 4.96
N VAL A 451 -3.57 -9.57 4.63
CA VAL A 451 -4.00 -8.70 3.53
C VAL A 451 -2.89 -8.56 2.50
N ASN A 452 -3.28 -8.45 1.23
CA ASN A 452 -2.34 -8.27 0.12
C ASN A 452 -2.04 -6.80 -0.18
N ASP A 453 -3.01 -5.91 0.01
CA ASP A 453 -2.85 -4.48 -0.23
C ASP A 453 -2.52 -3.73 1.07
N ARG A 454 -1.45 -2.92 1.06
CA ARG A 454 -0.99 -2.13 2.22
C ARG A 454 -2.04 -1.15 2.70
N GLN A 455 -2.98 -0.76 1.84
CA GLN A 455 -4.09 0.11 2.20
C GLN A 455 -4.95 -0.44 3.35
N PHE A 456 -5.06 -1.77 3.49
CA PHE A 456 -5.81 -2.39 4.59
C PHE A 456 -5.00 -2.50 5.88
N ASP A 457 -3.70 -2.20 5.85
CA ASP A 457 -2.83 -2.10 7.03
C ASP A 457 -2.58 -0.62 7.39
N SER A 458 -3.57 0.25 7.16
CA SER A 458 -3.50 1.68 7.49
C SER A 458 -3.71 1.95 8.97
N LEU A 459 -3.32 3.15 9.40
CA LEU A 459 -3.59 3.63 10.76
C LEU A 459 -5.07 3.56 11.09
N GLY A 460 -5.38 3.15 12.31
CA GLY A 460 -6.76 3.01 12.80
C GLY A 460 -7.52 1.79 12.28
N VAL A 461 -7.07 1.09 11.22
CA VAL A 461 -7.79 -0.09 10.69
C VAL A 461 -7.77 -1.26 11.69
N ASN A 462 -6.63 -1.53 12.33
CA ASN A 462 -6.57 -2.54 13.39
C ASN A 462 -7.47 -2.18 14.59
N ALA A 463 -7.58 -0.89 14.94
CA ALA A 463 -8.47 -0.44 16.01
C ALA A 463 -9.95 -0.59 15.60
N LEU A 464 -10.30 -0.28 14.36
CA LEU A 464 -11.64 -0.50 13.81
C LEU A 464 -12.05 -1.99 13.86
N ILE A 465 -11.13 -2.87 13.47
CA ILE A 465 -11.32 -4.33 13.56
C ILE A 465 -11.47 -4.79 15.00
N GLN A 466 -10.74 -4.18 15.94
CA GLN A 466 -10.89 -4.48 17.35
C GLN A 466 -12.30 -4.12 17.85
N GLU A 467 -12.89 -3.02 17.40
CA GLU A 467 -14.29 -2.67 17.75
C GLU A 467 -15.28 -3.68 17.15
N TRP A 468 -15.14 -4.03 15.86
CA TRP A 468 -15.96 -5.09 15.25
C TRP A 468 -15.81 -6.42 15.99
N TRP A 469 -14.59 -6.78 16.37
CA TRP A 469 -14.31 -8.00 17.10
C TRP A 469 -14.98 -8.05 18.47
N LYS A 470 -15.00 -6.94 19.22
CA LYS A 470 -15.69 -6.86 20.52
C LYS A 470 -17.19 -7.16 20.38
N THR A 471 -17.82 -6.65 19.32
CA THR A 471 -19.22 -6.96 19.00
C THR A 471 -19.37 -8.45 18.70
N GLU A 472 -18.53 -8.99 17.81
CA GLU A 472 -18.63 -10.40 17.38
C GLU A 472 -18.41 -11.40 18.51
N ILE A 473 -17.45 -11.19 19.42
CA ILE A 473 -17.22 -12.14 20.53
C ILE A 473 -18.39 -12.20 21.51
N VAL A 474 -19.12 -11.10 21.68
CA VAL A 474 -20.32 -11.05 22.52
C VAL A 474 -21.46 -11.77 21.82
N GLU A 475 -21.70 -11.46 20.55
CA GLU A 475 -22.79 -12.06 19.76
C GLU A 475 -22.62 -13.55 19.51
N SER A 476 -21.37 -14.01 19.28
CA SER A 476 -21.04 -15.41 18.98
C SER A 476 -20.87 -16.30 20.22
N GLY A 477 -20.92 -15.73 21.44
CA GLY A 477 -20.72 -16.48 22.68
C GLY A 477 -19.26 -16.85 22.98
N VAL A 478 -18.31 -16.27 22.24
CA VAL A 478 -16.86 -16.47 22.42
C VAL A 478 -16.32 -15.69 23.64
N ASP A 479 -17.09 -14.80 24.28
CA ASP A 479 -16.62 -13.97 25.42
C ASP A 479 -16.01 -14.79 26.58
N ASN A 480 -16.49 -16.01 26.83
CA ASN A 480 -15.93 -16.91 27.84
C ASN A 480 -14.47 -17.34 27.54
N LEU A 481 -14.04 -17.19 26.28
CA LEU A 481 -12.72 -17.58 25.77
C LEU A 481 -11.77 -16.38 25.64
N LYS A 482 -12.18 -15.16 26.00
CA LYS A 482 -11.37 -13.94 25.83
C LYS A 482 -9.99 -13.97 26.49
N ASN A 483 -9.83 -14.79 27.54
CA ASN A 483 -8.56 -14.91 28.25
C ASN A 483 -7.51 -15.75 27.50
N ILE A 484 -7.94 -16.58 26.55
CA ILE A 484 -7.05 -17.44 25.76
C ILE A 484 -6.89 -16.95 24.31
N ILE A 485 -7.68 -15.97 23.88
CA ILE A 485 -7.67 -15.40 22.52
C ILE A 485 -7.04 -14.00 22.54
N THR A 486 -6.09 -13.72 21.66
CA THR A 486 -5.68 -12.34 21.39
C THR A 486 -6.68 -11.66 20.45
N PRO A 487 -6.84 -10.32 20.50
CA PRO A 487 -7.60 -9.63 19.46
C PRO A 487 -7.04 -9.92 18.05
N PRO A 488 -7.90 -9.98 17.01
CA PRO A 488 -7.49 -10.25 15.65
C PRO A 488 -6.58 -9.13 15.13
N VAL A 489 -5.50 -9.51 14.45
CA VAL A 489 -4.52 -8.58 13.90
C VAL A 489 -4.48 -8.66 12.38
N ILE A 490 -4.41 -7.51 11.72
CA ILE A 490 -4.08 -7.44 10.29
C ILE A 490 -2.58 -7.57 10.12
N ILE A 491 -2.15 -8.41 9.18
CA ILE A 491 -0.77 -8.49 8.75
C ILE A 491 -0.72 -8.35 7.24
N ASN A 492 -0.02 -7.33 6.72
CA ASN A 492 0.27 -7.28 5.30
C ASN A 492 1.29 -8.38 4.92
N ILE A 493 0.98 -9.15 3.87
CA ILE A 493 1.79 -10.30 3.45
C ILE A 493 3.21 -9.91 3.00
N ASP A 494 3.41 -8.68 2.52
CA ASP A 494 4.72 -8.20 2.05
C ASP A 494 5.74 -8.15 3.19
N GLY A 495 5.29 -7.84 4.40
CA GLY A 495 6.11 -7.91 5.60
C GLY A 495 6.52 -9.36 5.92
N LEU A 496 5.60 -10.32 5.78
CA LEU A 496 5.92 -11.73 6.01
C LEU A 496 6.91 -12.27 4.97
N ILE A 497 6.75 -11.91 3.69
CA ILE A 497 7.71 -12.24 2.62
C ILE A 497 9.08 -11.66 2.95
N SER A 498 9.14 -10.37 3.27
CA SER A 498 10.41 -9.66 3.50
C SER A 498 11.16 -10.15 4.74
N PHE A 499 10.44 -10.61 5.76
CA PHE A 499 11.02 -11.04 7.03
C PHE A 499 10.98 -12.56 7.23
N GLN A 500 10.69 -13.33 6.19
CA GLN A 500 10.47 -14.78 6.28
C GLN A 500 11.66 -15.51 6.91
N ASP A 501 12.90 -15.09 6.61
CA ASP A 501 14.10 -15.73 7.18
C ASP A 501 14.20 -15.56 8.70
N LEU A 502 13.90 -14.35 9.20
CA LEU A 502 13.93 -14.04 10.63
C LEU A 502 12.84 -14.81 11.38
N LEU A 503 11.66 -14.91 10.78
CA LEU A 503 10.52 -15.65 11.31
C LEU A 503 10.82 -17.16 11.32
N LYS A 504 11.38 -17.69 10.22
CA LYS A 504 11.70 -19.12 10.05
C LYS A 504 12.77 -19.57 11.03
N ARG A 505 13.78 -18.74 11.27
CA ARG A 505 14.83 -18.99 12.28
C ARG A 505 14.33 -18.74 13.71
N ARG A 506 13.12 -18.19 13.87
CA ARG A 506 12.52 -17.72 15.13
C ARG A 506 13.39 -16.71 15.88
N GLU A 507 14.22 -15.97 15.14
CA GLU A 507 14.93 -14.80 15.63
C GLU A 507 13.97 -13.67 15.97
N VAL A 508 12.85 -13.65 15.26
CA VAL A 508 11.68 -12.84 15.48
C VAL A 508 10.51 -13.82 15.64
N LYS A 509 9.76 -13.72 16.74
CA LYS A 509 8.64 -14.63 17.06
C LYS A 509 7.34 -13.86 16.89
N ILE A 510 6.55 -14.22 15.88
CA ILE A 510 5.34 -13.45 15.54
C ILE A 510 4.37 -13.36 16.72
N GLU A 511 4.24 -14.43 17.51
CA GLU A 511 3.35 -14.44 18.67
C GLU A 511 3.75 -13.39 19.72
N SER A 512 5.05 -13.17 19.89
CA SER A 512 5.58 -12.22 20.86
C SER A 512 5.41 -10.80 20.36
N ILE A 513 5.49 -10.58 19.05
CA ILE A 513 5.26 -9.26 18.46
C ILE A 513 3.78 -8.89 18.53
N ILE A 514 2.87 -9.84 18.25
CA ILE A 514 1.42 -9.62 18.39
C ILE A 514 1.07 -9.22 19.82
N GLU A 515 1.60 -9.94 20.82
CA GLU A 515 1.40 -9.60 22.23
C GLU A 515 1.98 -8.22 22.59
N SER A 516 3.19 -7.92 22.12
CA SER A 516 3.82 -6.62 22.34
C SER A 516 3.08 -5.47 21.64
N TYR A 517 2.54 -5.71 20.44
CA TYR A 517 1.74 -4.75 19.69
C TYR A 517 0.46 -4.41 20.45
N TRP A 518 -0.31 -5.41 20.88
CA TRP A 518 -1.53 -5.17 21.66
C TRP A 518 -1.25 -4.51 22.99
N HIS A 519 -0.10 -4.79 23.62
CA HIS A 519 0.35 -4.04 24.79
C HIS A 519 0.70 -2.59 24.43
N HIS A 520 1.34 -2.36 23.29
CA HIS A 520 1.72 -1.03 22.82
C HIS A 520 0.52 -0.16 22.47
N VAL A 521 -0.54 -0.69 21.87
CA VAL A 521 -1.72 0.11 21.50
C VAL A 521 -2.73 0.25 22.65
N ASN A 522 -2.56 -0.50 23.74
CA ASN A 522 -3.45 -0.41 24.89
C ASN A 522 -3.25 0.89 25.70
N MET A 523 -4.36 1.58 25.95
CA MET A 523 -4.41 2.86 26.66
C MET A 523 -4.95 2.78 28.10
N THR A 524 -5.45 1.63 28.55
CA THR A 524 -6.20 1.48 29.82
C THR A 524 -5.39 1.89 31.06
N ASN A 525 -4.07 1.66 31.07
CA ASN A 525 -3.20 1.94 32.23
C ASN A 525 -2.20 3.07 31.99
N PHE A 526 -2.40 3.87 30.93
CA PHE A 526 -1.47 4.93 30.59
C PHE A 526 -1.64 6.15 31.52
N LYS A 527 -0.52 6.61 32.10
CA LYS A 527 -0.47 7.81 32.95
C LYS A 527 0.37 8.86 32.25
N ALA A 528 -0.28 9.90 31.73
CA ALA A 528 0.38 11.01 31.06
C ALA A 528 0.81 12.09 32.05
N ARG A 529 1.91 12.79 31.73
CA ARG A 529 2.40 13.97 32.45
C ARG A 529 1.92 15.28 31.84
N SER A 530 1.45 15.24 30.58
CA SER A 530 0.95 16.40 29.84
C SER A 530 -0.09 16.00 28.80
N MET A 531 -0.88 16.98 28.32
CA MET A 531 -1.81 16.77 27.21
C MET A 531 -1.09 16.37 25.91
N GLN A 532 0.10 16.93 25.65
CA GLN A 532 0.91 16.56 24.49
C GLN A 532 1.30 15.08 24.52
N GLU A 533 1.62 14.56 25.70
CA GLU A 533 1.94 13.14 25.88
C GLU A 533 0.70 12.25 25.66
N VAL A 534 -0.48 12.70 26.10
CA VAL A 534 -1.76 12.03 25.79
C VAL A 534 -1.98 11.95 24.30
N ILE A 535 -1.86 13.07 23.58
CA ILE A 535 -2.08 13.15 22.14
C ILE A 535 -1.08 12.23 21.41
N ALA A 536 0.21 12.37 21.71
CA ALA A 536 1.25 11.56 21.09
C ALA A 536 1.01 10.07 21.33
N ARG A 537 0.74 9.67 22.58
CA ARG A 537 0.47 8.27 22.91
C ARG A 537 -0.81 7.76 22.23
N ARG A 538 -1.85 8.58 22.16
CA ARG A 538 -3.10 8.22 21.49
C ARG A 538 -2.91 8.02 19.99
N THR A 539 -2.18 8.91 19.32
CA THR A 539 -1.82 8.72 17.89
C THR A 539 -1.05 7.42 17.70
N GLN A 540 -0.10 7.10 18.59
CA GLN A 540 0.62 5.82 18.54
C GLN A 540 -0.27 4.60 18.81
N SER A 541 -1.39 4.75 19.55
CA SER A 541 -2.33 3.64 19.73
C SER A 541 -3.09 3.25 18.46
N PHE A 542 -3.02 4.06 17.40
CA PHE A 542 -3.59 3.76 16.10
C PHE A 542 -2.56 3.28 15.07
N ILE A 543 -1.31 3.07 15.47
CA ILE A 543 -0.26 2.52 14.59
C ILE A 543 -0.73 1.18 14.00
N SER A 544 -0.41 0.93 12.74
CA SER A 544 -0.69 -0.36 12.12
C SER A 544 0.25 -1.44 12.66
N PHE A 545 -0.12 -2.71 12.51
CA PHE A 545 0.77 -3.79 12.91
C PHE A 545 2.01 -3.85 12.01
N GLY A 546 1.86 -3.61 10.70
CA GLY A 546 2.99 -3.56 9.77
C GLY A 546 4.02 -2.48 10.15
N ASP A 547 3.58 -1.28 10.51
CA ASP A 547 4.47 -0.21 10.97
C ASP A 547 5.17 -0.57 12.27
N TYR A 548 4.45 -1.18 13.19
CA TYR A 548 5.00 -1.67 14.45
C TYR A 548 6.06 -2.75 14.21
N LEU A 549 5.78 -3.72 13.34
CA LEU A 549 6.70 -4.80 12.98
C LEU A 549 7.97 -4.26 12.30
N ASN A 550 7.83 -3.35 11.34
CA ASN A 550 8.95 -2.72 10.66
C ASN A 550 9.85 -1.97 11.65
N SER A 551 9.25 -1.18 12.55
CA SER A 551 9.97 -0.45 13.59
C SER A 551 10.72 -1.41 14.53
N TYR A 552 10.04 -2.47 14.98
CA TYR A 552 10.63 -3.51 15.84
C TYR A 552 11.83 -4.21 15.21
N ILE A 553 11.78 -4.50 13.90
CA ILE A 553 12.88 -5.15 13.18
C ILE A 553 14.03 -4.17 12.96
N ALA A 554 13.73 -2.93 12.60
CA ALA A 554 14.72 -1.88 12.40
C ALA A 554 15.52 -1.59 13.68
N GLU A 555 14.83 -1.46 14.83
CA GLU A 555 15.47 -1.24 16.14
C GLU A 555 16.43 -2.36 16.54
N LYS A 556 16.20 -3.58 16.05
CA LYS A 556 17.07 -4.74 16.33
C LYS A 556 18.23 -4.87 15.35
N GLY A 557 18.32 -4.01 14.33
CA GLY A 557 19.37 -4.10 13.30
C GLY A 557 19.34 -5.42 12.52
N LYS A 558 18.19 -6.10 12.46
CA LYS A 558 18.04 -7.44 11.88
C LYS A 558 17.65 -7.43 10.40
N TRP A 559 17.64 -6.26 9.79
CA TRP A 559 17.23 -6.12 8.41
C TRP A 559 18.34 -6.58 7.47
N GLY A 560 18.00 -7.44 6.51
CA GLY A 560 18.92 -8.02 5.54
C GLY A 560 18.20 -8.39 4.25
N ILE A 561 18.98 -8.67 3.20
CA ILE A 561 18.45 -9.09 1.91
C ILE A 561 17.79 -10.47 2.07
N PRO A 562 16.49 -10.62 1.75
CA PRO A 562 15.82 -11.91 1.84
C PRO A 562 16.51 -13.00 1.00
N SER A 563 16.70 -14.18 1.59
CA SER A 563 17.45 -15.28 0.96
C SER A 563 16.84 -15.77 -0.35
N PHE A 564 15.53 -15.60 -0.54
CA PHE A 564 14.82 -16.00 -1.76
C PHE A 564 15.20 -15.17 -2.99
N LEU A 565 15.77 -13.98 -2.81
CA LEU A 565 16.16 -13.12 -3.94
C LEU A 565 17.32 -13.72 -4.74
N ILE A 566 18.20 -14.50 -4.11
CA ILE A 566 19.34 -15.15 -4.78
C ILE A 566 18.88 -16.17 -5.84
N PRO A 567 18.04 -17.18 -5.52
CA PRO A 567 17.58 -18.14 -6.51
C PRO A 567 16.69 -17.48 -7.59
N TYR A 568 15.88 -16.47 -7.26
CA TYR A 568 15.10 -15.75 -8.28
C TYR A 568 15.97 -14.89 -9.19
N GLY A 569 17.03 -14.27 -8.67
CA GLY A 569 18.02 -13.61 -9.51
C GLY A 569 18.66 -14.61 -10.48
N SER A 570 19.05 -15.77 -9.99
CA SER A 570 19.67 -16.82 -10.83
C SER A 570 18.71 -17.30 -11.93
N GLU A 571 17.44 -17.49 -11.59
CA GLU A 571 16.39 -17.89 -12.52
C GLU A 571 16.05 -16.82 -13.56
N VAL A 572 16.03 -15.54 -13.17
CA VAL A 572 15.74 -14.45 -14.09
C VAL A 572 16.92 -14.19 -15.01
N PHE A 573 18.16 -14.28 -14.53
CA PHE A 573 19.35 -13.94 -15.31
C PHE A 573 20.01 -15.12 -16.02
N ASP A 574 19.45 -16.33 -15.92
CA ASP A 574 20.02 -17.58 -16.45
C ASP A 574 21.49 -17.75 -16.04
N THR A 575 21.86 -17.27 -14.85
CA THR A 575 23.19 -17.48 -14.31
C THR A 575 23.15 -18.84 -13.63
N ASP A 576 23.57 -19.90 -14.34
CA ASP A 576 23.95 -21.15 -13.70
C ASP A 576 25.03 -20.81 -12.65
N ALA A 577 24.67 -20.90 -11.37
CA ALA A 577 25.56 -20.69 -10.24
C ALA A 577 25.84 -22.01 -9.52
#